data_AF-A0A0Q0DP06-F1
#
_entry.id   AF-A0A0Q0DP06-F1
#
_cell.length_a   1.000
_cell.length_b   1.000
_cell.length_c   1.000
_cell.angle_alpha   90.00
_cell.angle_beta   90.00
_cell.angle_gamma   90.00
#
_symmetry.space_group_name_H-M   'P 1'
#
loop_
_entity.id
_entity.type
_entity.pdbx_description
1 polymer ?
#
loop_
_entity_poly.entity_id
_entity_poly.type
_entity_poly.pdbx_seq_one_letter_code
_entity_poly.pdbx_strand_id
1 'polypeptide(L)'
;VTQRALRVTQQCFETGRGQPPERDSRVSSYAVGFPIERPMQSTFRRSTLAALRGFALPSDAISIVPSAADYRRCLLEKIASATRRIYIIALYLQQDEAGQEILDALYAAKAARPELDVVVLVDWFRAQRGLIGAGRQPGNSTWYQAQNLEYDEEVPIYGVPVQTRELFGVLH
;
A
#
# COMPACT_ATOMS: atom_id res chain seq x y z
N VAL A 1 5.52 -6.94 31.86
CA VAL A 1 4.40 -7.91 31.78
C VAL A 1 3.61 -7.51 30.54
N THR A 2 3.67 -8.13 29.35
CA THR A 2 4.05 -9.50 28.96
C THR A 2 4.41 -9.45 27.46
N GLN A 3 5.58 -9.94 27.06
CA GLN A 3 5.93 -10.20 25.65
C GLN A 3 5.33 -11.54 25.22
N ARG A 4 4.62 -11.59 24.08
CA ARG A 4 4.19 -12.86 23.46
C ARG A 4 5.15 -13.20 22.33
N ALA A 5 5.98 -14.21 22.60
CA ALA A 5 6.83 -14.88 21.62
C ALA A 5 5.96 -15.73 20.67
N LEU A 6 6.13 -15.55 19.37
CA LEU A 6 5.62 -16.46 18.33
C LEU A 6 6.63 -17.59 18.15
N ARG A 7 6.23 -18.81 18.52
CA ARG A 7 6.92 -20.06 18.19
C ARG A 7 6.73 -20.36 16.71
N VAL A 8 7.83 -20.49 15.98
CA VAL A 8 7.88 -21.15 14.68
C VAL A 8 8.24 -22.62 14.94
N THR A 9 7.32 -23.54 14.65
CA THR A 9 7.59 -24.98 14.66
C THR A 9 8.19 -25.40 13.33
N GLN A 10 9.45 -25.80 13.37
CA GLN A 10 10.18 -26.46 12.29
C GLN A 10 9.77 -27.94 12.28
N GLN A 11 9.18 -28.43 11.20
CA GLN A 11 8.82 -29.84 11.06
C GLN A 11 9.86 -30.51 10.15
N CYS A 12 10.75 -31.28 10.76
CA CYS A 12 11.70 -32.15 10.08
C CYS A 12 10.95 -33.31 9.42
N PHE A 13 11.29 -33.61 8.16
CA PHE A 13 10.86 -34.83 7.47
C PHE A 13 11.92 -35.91 7.71
N GLU A 14 11.58 -36.89 8.54
CA GLU A 14 12.32 -38.16 8.64
C GLU A 14 11.80 -39.12 7.56
N THR A 15 12.68 -39.55 6.67
CA THR A 15 12.42 -40.61 5.70
C THR A 15 12.92 -41.92 6.27
N GLY A 16 12.01 -42.88 6.48
CA GLY A 16 12.37 -44.21 6.96
C GLY A 16 11.34 -45.25 6.57
N ARG A 17 11.84 -46.49 6.44
CA ARG A 17 11.21 -47.78 6.06
C ARG A 17 11.32 -48.08 4.57
N GLY A 18 11.94 -49.17 4.12
CA GLY A 18 12.13 -50.48 4.76
C GLY A 18 11.25 -51.50 4.03
N GLN A 19 11.86 -52.32 3.18
CA GLN A 19 11.25 -53.43 2.42
C GLN A 19 11.30 -54.71 3.27
N PRO A 20 10.34 -55.65 3.19
CA PRO A 20 10.60 -56.92 2.46
C PRO A 20 9.28 -57.59 1.92
N PRO A 21 9.20 -58.91 1.61
CA PRO A 21 9.29 -59.44 0.25
C PRO A 21 8.03 -60.20 -0.25
N GLU A 22 8.12 -60.62 -1.51
CA GLU A 22 7.21 -61.42 -2.36
C GLU A 22 6.75 -62.78 -1.80
N ARG A 23 5.50 -63.19 -2.06
CA ARG A 23 5.14 -64.48 -2.71
C ARG A 23 3.65 -64.63 -3.03
N ASP A 24 3.45 -65.40 -4.11
CA ASP A 24 2.28 -65.69 -4.94
C ASP A 24 1.21 -66.60 -4.28
N SER A 25 -0.08 -66.38 -4.59
CA SER A 25 -1.11 -67.43 -4.75
C SER A 25 -2.49 -66.84 -5.10
N ARG A 26 -3.02 -67.29 -6.24
CA ARG A 26 -4.37 -67.01 -6.77
C ARG A 26 -5.43 -67.80 -6.02
N VAL A 27 -6.50 -67.15 -5.54
CA VAL A 27 -7.88 -67.69 -5.59
C VAL A 27 -8.87 -66.53 -5.73
N SER A 28 -9.78 -66.71 -6.69
CA SER A 28 -10.89 -65.84 -7.10
C SER A 28 -11.99 -65.74 -6.04
N SER A 29 -12.42 -64.52 -5.72
CA SER A 29 -13.75 -64.25 -5.18
C SER A 29 -14.31 -62.96 -5.77
N TYR A 30 -15.50 -63.06 -6.36
CA TYR A 30 -16.22 -61.95 -6.97
C TYR A 30 -16.76 -61.04 -5.87
N ALA A 31 -16.13 -59.87 -5.69
CA ALA A 31 -16.66 -58.79 -4.87
C ALA A 31 -17.23 -57.70 -5.79
N VAL A 32 -18.55 -57.55 -5.77
CA VAL A 32 -19.27 -56.44 -6.40
C VAL A 32 -18.95 -55.18 -5.58
N GLY A 33 -17.87 -54.50 -5.94
CA GLY A 33 -17.40 -53.27 -5.28
C GLY A 33 -18.06 -52.05 -5.90
N PHE A 34 -18.83 -51.31 -5.08
CA PHE A 34 -19.24 -49.94 -5.36
C PHE A 34 -18.02 -49.10 -5.80
N PRO A 35 -18.15 -48.18 -6.78
CA PRO A 35 -17.03 -47.34 -7.17
C PRO A 35 -16.59 -46.50 -5.97
N ILE A 36 -15.39 -46.81 -5.46
CA ILE A 36 -14.70 -46.02 -4.45
C ILE A 36 -14.60 -44.60 -4.99
N GLU A 37 -15.13 -43.66 -4.19
CA GLU A 37 -15.18 -42.23 -4.46
C GLU A 37 -13.88 -41.75 -5.08
N ARG A 38 -13.98 -41.15 -6.28
CA ARG A 38 -12.89 -40.33 -6.81
C ARG A 38 -12.55 -39.31 -5.72
N PRO A 39 -11.29 -39.19 -5.27
CA PRO A 39 -10.94 -38.12 -4.37
C PRO A 39 -11.40 -36.82 -5.05
N MET A 40 -12.31 -36.09 -4.40
CA MET A 40 -12.70 -34.76 -4.82
C MET A 40 -11.41 -33.98 -4.98
N GLN A 41 -10.98 -33.77 -6.23
CA GLN A 41 -9.93 -32.83 -6.53
C GLN A 41 -10.41 -31.52 -5.94
N SER A 42 -9.76 -31.12 -4.86
CA SER A 42 -9.97 -29.84 -4.20
C SER A 42 -10.06 -28.76 -5.27
N THR A 43 -11.26 -28.23 -5.50
CA THR A 43 -11.51 -27.10 -6.38
C THR A 43 -11.07 -25.80 -5.75
N PHE A 44 -10.15 -25.84 -4.77
CA PHE A 44 -9.43 -24.67 -4.33
C PHE A 44 -8.81 -24.03 -5.57
N ARG A 45 -9.41 -22.91 -5.99
CA ARG A 45 -9.00 -22.12 -7.14
C ARG A 45 -7.48 -22.03 -7.11
N ARG A 46 -6.83 -22.45 -8.22
CA ARG A 46 -5.43 -22.07 -8.46
C ARG A 46 -5.32 -20.56 -8.20
N SER A 47 -4.37 -20.18 -7.37
CA SER A 47 -4.12 -18.78 -7.03
C SER A 47 -3.99 -17.96 -8.31
N THR A 48 -4.86 -16.96 -8.49
CA THR A 48 -4.78 -16.03 -9.63
C THR A 48 -3.59 -15.08 -9.51
N LEU A 49 -2.85 -15.10 -8.38
CA LEU A 49 -1.65 -14.30 -8.20
C LEU A 49 -0.60 -14.58 -9.28
N ALA A 50 -0.47 -15.84 -9.72
CA ALA A 50 0.47 -16.22 -10.77
C ALA A 50 0.13 -15.64 -12.15
N ALA A 51 -1.12 -15.19 -12.35
CA ALA A 51 -1.55 -14.55 -13.60
C ALA A 51 -1.39 -13.03 -13.59
N LEU A 52 -1.02 -12.43 -12.44
CA LEU A 52 -0.77 -11.00 -12.36
C LEU A 52 0.52 -10.65 -13.08
N ARG A 53 0.50 -9.54 -13.82
CA ARG A 53 1.73 -8.98 -14.39
C ARG A 53 2.59 -8.41 -13.27
N GLY A 54 3.88 -8.72 -13.30
CA GLY A 54 4.88 -8.18 -12.40
C GLY A 54 6.07 -7.62 -13.17
N PHE A 55 6.98 -6.98 -12.45
CA PHE A 55 8.27 -6.55 -12.96
C PHE A 55 9.36 -7.00 -11.99
N ALA A 56 10.57 -7.22 -12.50
CA ALA A 56 11.71 -7.57 -11.65
C ALA A 56 12.16 -6.36 -10.84
N LEU A 57 12.30 -6.54 -9.53
CA LEU A 57 12.77 -5.51 -8.60
C LEU A 57 13.92 -6.12 -7.77
N PRO A 58 15.15 -5.58 -7.84
CA PRO A 58 16.24 -6.09 -7.04
C PRO A 58 16.03 -5.70 -5.57
N SER A 59 16.52 -6.53 -4.64
CA SER A 59 16.24 -6.37 -3.22
C SER A 59 16.80 -5.07 -2.63
N ASP A 60 17.91 -4.58 -3.16
CA ASP A 60 18.56 -3.32 -2.77
C ASP A 60 17.81 -2.07 -3.26
N ALA A 61 16.89 -2.20 -4.22
CA ALA A 61 15.99 -1.12 -4.62
C ALA A 61 14.81 -0.94 -3.64
N ILE A 62 14.67 -1.81 -2.63
CA ILE A 62 13.64 -1.72 -1.61
C ILE A 62 14.27 -1.24 -0.31
N SER A 63 13.72 -0.15 0.24
CA SER A 63 14.10 0.35 1.57
C SER A 63 12.85 0.43 2.45
N ILE A 64 12.95 -0.07 3.68
CA ILE A 64 11.87 -0.01 4.66
C ILE A 64 12.13 1.17 5.58
N VAL A 65 11.13 2.04 5.72
CA VAL A 65 11.17 3.18 6.62
C VAL A 65 10.39 2.84 7.88
N PRO A 66 11.04 2.68 9.05
CA PRO A 66 10.44 1.99 10.19
C PRO A 66 9.59 2.88 11.09
N SER A 67 9.65 4.20 10.93
CA SER A 67 8.97 5.15 11.81
C SER A 67 8.40 6.35 11.04
N ALA A 68 7.47 7.07 11.68
CA ALA A 68 6.91 8.30 11.13
C ALA A 68 7.99 9.41 10.98
N ALA A 69 8.94 9.48 11.91
CA ALA A 69 10.05 10.44 11.85
C ALA A 69 10.99 10.15 10.67
N ASP A 70 11.31 8.87 10.45
CA ASP A 70 12.13 8.46 9.30
C ASP A 70 11.38 8.67 7.98
N TYR A 71 10.05 8.48 7.97
CA TYR A 71 9.20 8.75 6.81
C TYR A 71 9.22 10.24 6.44
N ARG A 72 9.00 11.11 7.42
CA ARG A 72 9.07 12.57 7.24
C ARG A 72 10.43 12.97 6.65
N ARG A 73 11.53 12.51 7.23
CA ARG A 73 12.89 12.79 6.74
C ARG A 73 13.11 12.31 5.31
N CYS A 74 12.75 11.05 5.02
CA CYS A 74 12.87 10.47 3.67
C CYS A 74 12.03 11.24 2.64
N LEU A 75 10.81 11.66 3.00
CA LEU A 75 9.93 12.42 2.12
C LEU A 75 10.54 13.79 1.78
N LEU A 76 11.02 14.53 2.79
CA LEU A 76 11.66 15.84 2.59
C LEU A 76 12.94 15.72 1.75
N GLU A 77 13.78 14.72 2.01
CA GLU A 77 14.98 14.44 1.21
C GLU A 77 14.63 14.14 -0.25
N LYS A 78 13.56 13.37 -0.49
CA LYS A 78 13.08 13.06 -1.86
C LYS A 78 12.51 14.29 -2.58
N ILE A 79 11.79 15.15 -1.87
CA ILE A 79 11.29 16.42 -2.43
C ILE A 79 12.48 17.30 -2.83
N ALA A 80 13.44 17.51 -1.91
CA ALA A 80 14.60 18.39 -2.14
C ALA A 80 15.52 17.89 -3.27
N SER A 81 15.61 16.57 -3.48
CA SER A 81 16.47 15.96 -4.51
C SER A 81 15.77 15.69 -5.84
N ALA A 82 14.45 15.92 -5.95
CA ALA A 82 13.71 15.66 -7.18
C ALA A 82 14.19 16.59 -8.32
N THR A 83 14.37 16.00 -9.51
CA THR A 83 14.90 16.69 -10.70
C THR A 83 13.92 16.74 -11.88
N ARG A 84 12.84 15.97 -11.84
CA ARG A 84 11.89 15.86 -12.96
C ARG A 84 10.45 16.08 -12.55
N ARG A 85 9.99 15.35 -11.53
CA ARG A 85 8.61 15.44 -11.06
C ARG A 85 8.44 15.06 -9.61
N ILE A 86 7.42 15.63 -8.96
CA ILE A 86 6.92 15.26 -7.64
C ILE A 86 5.40 15.10 -7.76
N TYR A 87 4.91 13.89 -7.47
CA TYR A 87 3.47 13.61 -7.44
C TYR A 87 3.13 13.05 -6.06
N ILE A 88 2.32 13.79 -5.31
CA ILE A 88 1.83 13.37 -4.01
C ILE A 88 0.34 13.07 -4.13
N ILE A 89 -0.05 11.85 -3.83
CA ILE A 89 -1.44 11.42 -3.73
C ILE A 89 -1.68 11.10 -2.26
N ALA A 90 -2.59 11.84 -1.64
CA ALA A 90 -2.90 11.68 -0.23
C ALA A 90 -4.40 11.88 0.02
N LEU A 91 -4.92 11.34 1.10
CA LEU A 91 -6.31 11.58 1.52
C LEU A 91 -6.54 13.09 1.75
N TYR A 92 -5.63 13.77 2.45
CA TYR A 92 -5.58 15.23 2.60
C TYR A 92 -4.16 15.68 3.00
N LEU A 93 -3.86 16.97 2.78
CA LEU A 93 -2.72 17.66 3.39
C LEU A 93 -3.28 18.60 4.46
N GLN A 94 -2.88 18.41 5.71
CA GLN A 94 -3.50 19.12 6.82
C GLN A 94 -2.89 20.51 7.01
N GLN A 95 -3.70 21.52 7.34
CA GLN A 95 -3.18 22.79 7.82
C GLN A 95 -2.66 22.62 9.27
N ASP A 96 -1.45 22.11 9.39
CA ASP A 96 -0.69 21.97 10.63
C ASP A 96 0.81 22.14 10.36
N GLU A 97 1.66 21.98 11.38
CA GLU A 97 3.12 22.12 11.27
C GLU A 97 3.72 21.18 10.21
N ALA A 98 3.26 19.93 10.16
CA ALA A 98 3.80 18.94 9.23
C ALA A 98 3.33 19.22 7.80
N GLY A 99 2.08 19.60 7.61
CA GLY A 99 1.56 19.96 6.29
C GLY A 99 2.20 21.24 5.73
N GLN A 100 2.45 22.25 6.59
CA GLN A 100 3.16 23.46 6.20
C GLN A 100 4.58 23.13 5.75
N GLU A 101 5.32 22.32 6.52
CA GLU A 101 6.68 21.94 6.16
C GLU A 101 6.76 21.21 4.80
N ILE A 102 5.82 20.31 4.52
CA ILE A 102 5.77 19.64 3.21
C ILE A 102 5.49 20.65 2.11
N LEU A 103 4.56 21.58 2.31
CA LEU A 103 4.19 22.55 1.29
C LEU A 103 5.36 23.54 1.02
N ASP A 104 6.02 24.02 2.06
CA ASP A 104 7.22 24.85 1.97
C ASP A 104 8.33 24.13 1.19
N ALA A 105 8.53 22.83 1.46
CA ALA A 105 9.53 22.03 0.74
C ALA A 105 9.18 21.88 -0.75
N LEU A 106 7.89 21.76 -1.10
CA LEU A 106 7.44 21.70 -2.50
C LEU A 106 7.69 23.02 -3.22
N TYR A 107 7.32 24.16 -2.61
CA TYR A 107 7.59 25.49 -3.17
C TYR A 107 9.10 25.74 -3.29
N ALA A 108 9.90 25.41 -2.27
CA ALA A 108 11.35 25.55 -2.33
C ALA A 108 11.96 24.70 -3.47
N ALA A 109 11.47 23.47 -3.68
CA ALA A 109 11.92 22.63 -4.78
C ALA A 109 11.54 23.22 -6.16
N LYS A 110 10.34 23.79 -6.29
CA LYS A 110 9.84 24.45 -7.50
C LYS A 110 10.59 25.76 -7.79
N ALA A 111 10.89 26.55 -6.77
CA ALA A 111 11.69 27.77 -6.90
C ALA A 111 13.14 27.46 -7.33
N ALA A 112 13.73 26.40 -6.76
CA ALA A 112 15.07 25.96 -7.13
C ALA A 112 15.14 25.37 -8.55
N ARG A 113 14.03 24.79 -9.06
CA ARG A 113 13.90 24.17 -10.38
C ARG A 113 12.53 24.48 -10.99
N PRO A 114 12.37 25.63 -11.67
CA PRO A 114 11.09 26.05 -12.23
C PRO A 114 10.47 25.03 -13.21
N GLU A 115 11.30 24.23 -13.88
CA GLU A 115 10.90 23.16 -14.80
C GLU A 115 10.39 21.88 -14.11
N LEU A 116 10.53 21.77 -12.79
CA LEU A 116 10.07 20.62 -12.01
C LEU A 116 8.55 20.50 -12.07
N ASP A 117 8.03 19.35 -12.51
CA ASP A 117 6.60 19.09 -12.56
C ASP A 117 6.08 18.65 -11.18
N VAL A 118 5.32 19.51 -10.51
CA VAL A 118 4.82 19.25 -9.15
C VAL A 118 3.31 19.19 -9.16
N VAL A 119 2.74 18.11 -8.64
CA VAL A 119 1.29 17.93 -8.52
C VAL A 119 0.93 17.29 -7.19
N VAL A 120 -0.03 17.87 -6.48
CA VAL A 120 -0.64 17.27 -5.29
C VAL A 120 -2.10 16.92 -5.58
N LEU A 121 -2.49 15.67 -5.32
CA LEU A 121 -3.86 15.21 -5.41
C LEU A 121 -4.37 14.86 -4.01
N VAL A 122 -5.51 15.46 -3.65
CA VAL A 122 -6.20 15.25 -2.37
C VAL A 122 -7.65 14.83 -2.59
N ASP A 123 -8.29 14.23 -1.59
CA ASP A 123 -9.73 13.98 -1.67
C ASP A 123 -10.52 15.30 -1.69
N TRP A 124 -11.43 15.44 -2.64
CA TRP A 124 -12.23 16.66 -2.83
C TRP A 124 -13.03 17.05 -1.57
N PHE A 125 -13.69 16.09 -0.91
CA PHE A 125 -14.53 16.38 0.25
C PHE A 125 -13.69 16.61 1.51
N ARG A 126 -12.63 15.83 1.70
CA ARG A 126 -11.72 16.00 2.86
C ARG A 126 -10.96 17.31 2.82
N ALA A 127 -10.64 17.82 1.63
CA ALA A 127 -10.02 19.13 1.50
C ALA A 127 -10.95 20.29 1.93
N GLN A 128 -12.27 20.17 1.74
CA GLN A 128 -13.20 21.29 1.93
C GLN A 128 -13.80 21.43 3.32
N ARG A 129 -13.72 20.38 4.15
CA ARG A 129 -14.31 20.41 5.49
C ARG A 129 -13.23 20.67 6.55
N GLY A 130 -13.57 21.45 7.58
CA GLY A 130 -12.76 21.53 8.79
C GLY A 130 -12.64 20.18 9.52
N LEU A 131 -11.69 20.08 10.47
CA LEU A 131 -11.52 18.89 11.29
C LEU A 131 -12.81 18.56 12.06
N ILE A 132 -13.16 17.27 12.08
CA ILE A 132 -14.30 16.77 12.84
C ILE A 132 -14.04 17.01 14.34
N GLY A 133 -15.00 17.64 15.02
CA GLY A 133 -14.91 17.95 16.45
C GLY A 133 -14.29 19.30 16.79
N ALA A 134 -13.66 19.98 15.82
CA ALA A 134 -13.09 21.31 15.99
C ALA A 134 -13.99 22.36 15.34
N GLY A 135 -15.11 22.70 16.00
CA GLY A 135 -15.95 23.85 15.67
C GLY A 135 -16.33 24.03 14.19
N ARG A 136 -16.76 25.23 13.81
CA ARG A 136 -16.93 25.61 12.40
C ARG A 136 -15.68 26.35 11.95
N GLN A 137 -14.90 25.72 11.08
CA GLN A 137 -13.67 26.26 10.53
C GLN A 137 -13.59 25.98 9.02
N PRO A 138 -12.87 26.82 8.26
CA PRO A 138 -12.60 26.55 6.85
C PRO A 138 -11.89 25.19 6.67
N GLY A 139 -12.10 24.56 5.52
CA GLY A 139 -11.34 23.37 5.14
C GLY A 139 -9.92 23.71 4.69
N ASN A 140 -9.08 22.70 4.57
CA ASN A 140 -7.70 22.82 4.08
C ASN A 140 -7.64 23.49 2.68
N SER A 141 -8.69 23.40 1.86
CA SER A 141 -8.77 24.06 0.55
C SER A 141 -8.60 25.57 0.60
N THR A 142 -9.11 26.21 1.66
CA THR A 142 -8.92 27.66 1.86
C THR A 142 -7.47 27.98 2.17
N TRP A 143 -6.81 27.13 2.96
CA TRP A 143 -5.38 27.25 3.24
C TRP A 143 -4.53 27.02 1.98
N TYR A 144 -4.83 25.99 1.18
CA TYR A 144 -4.13 25.75 -0.09
C TYR A 144 -4.18 26.98 -1.02
N GLN A 145 -5.36 27.60 -1.16
CA GLN A 145 -5.54 28.79 -1.97
C GLN A 145 -4.74 29.98 -1.44
N ALA A 146 -4.71 30.17 -0.11
CA ALA A 146 -3.91 31.24 0.50
C ALA A 146 -2.40 31.03 0.24
N GLN A 147 -1.92 29.79 0.35
CA GLN A 147 -0.52 29.46 0.09
C GLN A 147 -0.15 29.69 -1.37
N ASN A 148 -1.00 29.30 -2.32
CA ASN A 148 -0.74 29.56 -3.74
C ASN A 148 -0.77 31.05 -4.12
N LEU A 149 -1.26 31.93 -3.25
CA LEU A 149 -1.19 33.38 -3.43
C LEU A 149 0.04 34.01 -2.75
N GLU A 150 0.69 33.29 -1.85
CA GLU A 150 1.86 33.75 -1.10
C GLU A 150 3.17 33.52 -1.86
N TYR A 151 3.22 32.49 -2.70
CA TYR A 151 4.39 32.13 -3.52
C TYR A 151 4.21 32.58 -4.98
N ASP A 152 5.32 32.91 -5.65
CA ASP A 152 5.34 33.27 -7.07
C ASP A 152 5.21 32.03 -7.98
N GLU A 153 5.62 30.88 -7.45
CA GLU A 153 5.66 29.59 -8.10
C GLU A 153 4.32 28.86 -8.00
N GLU A 154 4.01 28.04 -9.00
CA GLU A 154 2.78 27.24 -9.00
C GLU A 154 3.03 25.82 -8.47
N VAL A 155 2.31 25.45 -7.40
CA VAL A 155 2.23 24.08 -6.88
C VAL A 155 0.75 23.68 -6.84
N PRO A 156 0.20 23.14 -7.95
CA PRO A 156 -1.22 22.86 -8.04
C PRO A 156 -1.65 21.74 -7.08
N ILE A 157 -2.73 22.00 -6.35
CA ILE A 157 -3.39 21.04 -5.47
C ILE A 157 -4.80 20.74 -6.02
N TYR A 158 -4.99 19.54 -6.57
CA TYR A 158 -6.25 19.11 -7.16
C TYR A 158 -7.06 18.27 -6.18
N GLY A 159 -8.32 18.67 -5.97
CA GLY A 159 -9.29 17.83 -5.27
C GLY A 159 -9.90 16.80 -6.23
N VAL A 160 -9.79 15.51 -5.90
CA VAL A 160 -10.30 14.39 -6.68
C VAL A 160 -11.68 13.96 -6.14
N PRO A 161 -12.76 14.15 -6.89
CA PRO A 161 -14.10 13.71 -6.48
C PRO A 161 -14.31 12.23 -6.84
N VAL A 162 -13.87 11.31 -5.98
CA VAL A 162 -14.01 9.86 -6.21
C VAL A 162 -15.47 9.42 -6.32
N GLN A 163 -16.36 10.07 -5.58
CA GLN A 163 -17.81 9.86 -5.62
C GLN A 163 -18.56 11.19 -5.51
N THR A 164 -19.88 11.14 -5.63
CA THR A 164 -20.74 12.34 -5.46
C THR A 164 -20.92 12.75 -4.00
N ARG A 165 -20.60 11.86 -3.05
CA ARG A 165 -20.62 12.12 -1.59
C ARG A 165 -19.50 11.35 -0.91
N GLU A 166 -18.86 11.99 0.07
CA GLU A 166 -17.77 11.40 0.88
C GLU A 166 -18.14 10.03 1.49
N LEU A 167 -19.38 9.88 1.96
CA LEU A 167 -19.87 8.63 2.59
C LEU A 167 -19.74 7.41 1.67
N PHE A 168 -19.77 7.62 0.36
CA PHE A 168 -19.76 6.55 -0.63
C PHE A 168 -18.38 6.29 -1.23
N GLY A 169 -17.39 7.13 -0.92
CA GLY A 169 -16.02 6.93 -1.37
C GLY A 169 -15.15 8.17 -1.22
N VAL A 170 -13.89 7.93 -0.86
CA VAL A 170 -12.83 8.93 -0.81
C VAL A 170 -11.55 8.38 -1.45
N LEU A 171 -10.67 9.29 -1.85
CA LEU A 171 -9.31 8.95 -2.32
C LEU A 171 -8.50 8.36 -1.15
N HIS A 172 -8.06 7.10 -1.28
CA HIS A 172 -7.21 6.40 -0.31
C HIS A 172 -5.79 6.23 -0.84
#